data_AF-A0A2G8RYB9-F1
#
_entry.id   AF-A0A2G8RYB9-F1
#
_cell.length_a   1.000
_cell.length_b   1.000
_cell.length_c   1.000
_cell.angle_alpha   90.00
_cell.angle_beta   90.00
_cell.angle_gamma   90.00
#
_symmetry.space_group_name_H-M   'P 1'
#
loop_
_entity.id
_entity.type
_entity.pdbx_description
1 polymer ?
#
loop_
_entity_poly.entity_id
_entity_poly.type
_entity_poly.pdbx_seq_one_letter_code
_entity_poly.pdbx_strand_id
1 'polypeptide(L)'
;MTQEDRPSKRSRTAADADADAHVETPLKHHEEFWLDDGNIVLVARQVGFRVYRGLLVTQSTVFADMCASSSPTADETIDGCPVVHVSDSPEDLAHLLRVLLPTTQRRFHRERDTAERTFDEVYAVITLAHKYHIEDVQRQALYSLREYTFNDNFEVWKGERQEVMKVDGACAIGAVHLARLLDVPQMLPIALYKCLNLGPNILDGWTRSDGSVERLSQDDIKRCISAQRSLSRDRVAYTYWTLYPQASTGTPRSFFQMLVKL
;
A
#
# COMPACT_ATOMS: atom_id res chain seq x y z
N MET A 1 11.80 -53.59 -53.37
CA MET A 1 10.63 -54.46 -53.62
C MET A 1 10.95 -55.77 -52.92
N THR A 2 10.25 -56.27 -51.91
CA THR A 2 8.92 -56.01 -51.36
C THR A 2 8.85 -56.72 -50.00
N GLN A 3 8.17 -56.09 -49.06
CA GLN A 3 7.83 -56.60 -47.72
C GLN A 3 6.45 -57.28 -47.80
N GLU A 4 6.24 -58.41 -47.09
CA GLU A 4 4.94 -58.97 -46.62
C GLU A 4 5.21 -60.37 -45.99
N ASP A 5 4.62 -60.86 -44.88
CA ASP A 5 3.45 -60.43 -44.10
C ASP A 5 3.32 -61.19 -42.73
N ARG A 6 2.72 -60.50 -41.73
CA ARG A 6 1.78 -60.93 -40.62
C ARG A 6 2.15 -61.92 -39.47
N PRO A 7 1.40 -61.93 -38.32
CA PRO A 7 0.90 -60.82 -37.46
C PRO A 7 0.87 -61.11 -35.93
N SER A 8 0.40 -60.10 -35.16
CA SER A 8 -0.43 -60.18 -33.92
C SER A 8 0.25 -59.92 -32.56
N LYS A 9 -0.09 -58.78 -31.93
CA LYS A 9 -1.09 -58.75 -30.84
C LYS A 9 -1.46 -57.31 -30.45
N ARG A 10 -2.77 -57.06 -30.47
CA ARG A 10 -3.44 -55.85 -29.98
C ARG A 10 -3.46 -55.90 -28.45
N SER A 11 -3.08 -54.81 -27.78
CA SER A 11 -3.58 -54.49 -26.44
C SER A 11 -3.89 -53.00 -26.37
N ARG A 12 -5.10 -52.69 -25.91
CA ARG A 12 -5.67 -51.36 -25.69
C ARG A 12 -5.92 -51.25 -24.19
N THR A 13 -5.44 -50.18 -23.56
CA THR A 13 -6.03 -49.44 -22.43
C THR A 13 -5.09 -48.24 -22.21
N ALA A 14 -5.42 -47.01 -22.60
CA ALA A 14 -6.42 -46.12 -21.99
C ALA A 14 -6.22 -45.99 -20.49
N ALA A 15 -5.37 -45.06 -20.10
CA ALA A 15 -5.51 -44.27 -18.89
C ALA A 15 -5.02 -42.87 -19.26
N ASP A 16 -5.97 -41.96 -19.44
CA ASP A 16 -5.73 -40.53 -19.63
C ASP A 16 -4.85 -40.04 -18.47
N ALA A 17 -3.58 -39.80 -18.78
CA ALA A 17 -2.79 -38.88 -17.98
C ALA A 17 -3.33 -37.49 -18.35
N ASP A 18 -4.13 -36.95 -17.45
CA ASP A 18 -4.50 -35.54 -17.39
C ASP A 18 -3.19 -34.76 -17.23
N ALA A 19 -2.54 -34.51 -18.38
CA ALA A 19 -1.43 -33.60 -18.49
C ALA A 19 -2.05 -32.22 -18.32
N ASP A 20 -2.16 -31.80 -17.07
CA ASP A 20 -2.42 -30.43 -16.68
C ASP A 20 -1.28 -29.59 -17.26
N ALA A 21 -1.48 -29.17 -18.51
CA ALA A 21 -0.62 -28.23 -19.20
C ALA A 21 -0.76 -26.93 -18.43
N HIS A 22 0.10 -26.75 -17.42
CA HIS A 22 0.45 -25.45 -16.90
C HIS A 22 0.90 -24.61 -18.10
N VAL A 23 -0.03 -23.85 -18.65
CA VAL A 23 0.28 -22.77 -19.58
C VAL A 23 1.07 -21.78 -18.74
N GLU A 24 2.39 -21.90 -18.78
CA GLU A 24 3.30 -20.89 -18.25
C GLU A 24 3.01 -19.61 -19.03
N THR A 25 2.13 -18.78 -18.47
CA THR A 25 1.93 -17.44 -19.00
C THR A 25 3.27 -16.73 -18.97
N PRO A 26 3.74 -16.18 -20.11
CA PRO A 26 5.06 -15.58 -20.18
C PRO A 26 5.14 -14.40 -19.21
N LEU A 27 6.26 -14.33 -18.48
CA LEU A 27 6.55 -13.23 -17.58
C LEU A 27 6.51 -11.89 -18.34
N LYS A 28 5.75 -10.92 -17.83
CA LYS A 28 5.70 -9.59 -18.41
C LYS A 28 6.82 -8.73 -17.83
N HIS A 29 7.60 -8.07 -18.68
CA HIS A 29 8.62 -7.12 -18.21
C HIS A 29 7.97 -5.79 -17.80
N HIS A 30 8.42 -5.22 -16.68
CA HIS A 30 7.97 -3.90 -16.26
C HIS A 30 8.58 -2.80 -17.14
N GLU A 31 7.75 -1.90 -17.68
CA GLU A 31 8.17 -0.91 -18.68
C GLU A 31 9.26 0.05 -18.18
N GLU A 32 9.23 0.43 -16.90
CA GLU A 32 10.18 1.37 -16.30
C GLU A 32 11.40 0.69 -15.65
N PHE A 33 11.27 -0.59 -15.27
CA PHE A 33 12.24 -1.29 -14.42
C PHE A 33 12.68 -2.59 -15.07
N TRP A 34 13.05 -2.48 -16.35
CA TRP A 34 13.74 -3.54 -17.08
C TRP A 34 15.08 -2.98 -17.58
N LEU A 35 16.06 -2.91 -16.68
CA LEU A 35 17.34 -2.28 -16.96
C LEU A 35 18.25 -3.26 -17.72
N ASP A 36 18.79 -2.81 -18.86
CA ASP A 36 19.62 -3.62 -19.77
C ASP A 36 20.85 -4.23 -19.09
N ASP A 37 21.43 -3.51 -18.12
CA ASP A 37 22.59 -3.89 -17.32
C ASP A 37 22.21 -4.36 -15.90
N GLY A 38 20.92 -4.53 -15.61
CA GLY A 38 20.45 -5.09 -14.34
C GLY A 38 20.96 -6.52 -14.16
N ASN A 39 21.27 -6.87 -12.91
CA ASN A 39 21.93 -8.12 -12.53
C ASN A 39 21.13 -8.96 -11.52
N ILE A 40 19.85 -8.64 -11.34
CA ILE A 40 18.87 -9.42 -10.58
C ILE A 40 17.48 -9.13 -11.16
N VAL A 41 16.60 -10.14 -11.14
CA VAL A 41 15.19 -10.01 -11.51
C VAL A 41 14.32 -10.24 -10.28
N LEU A 42 13.54 -9.25 -9.88
CA LEU A 42 12.46 -9.43 -8.90
C LEU A 42 11.19 -9.82 -9.66
N VAL A 43 10.49 -10.85 -9.19
CA VAL A 43 9.21 -11.28 -9.77
C VAL A 43 8.09 -11.03 -8.78
N ALA A 44 7.17 -10.13 -9.13
CA ALA A 44 5.95 -9.85 -8.39
C ALA A 44 4.76 -10.32 -9.23
N ARG A 45 4.02 -11.34 -8.76
CA ARG A 45 2.98 -12.00 -9.57
C ARG A 45 3.55 -12.43 -10.94
N GLN A 46 3.01 -11.93 -12.05
CA GLN A 46 3.50 -12.20 -13.42
C GLN A 46 4.30 -11.05 -14.04
N VAL A 47 4.85 -10.15 -13.20
CA VAL A 47 5.63 -9.00 -13.64
C VAL A 47 7.06 -9.09 -13.12
N GLY A 48 8.03 -9.01 -14.03
CA GLY A 48 9.45 -9.02 -13.75
C GLY A 48 10.04 -7.61 -13.72
N PHE A 49 10.95 -7.38 -12.77
CA PHE A 49 11.69 -6.15 -12.57
C PHE A 49 13.19 -6.46 -12.60
N ARG A 50 13.87 -6.08 -13.69
CA ARG A 50 15.32 -6.27 -13.83
C ARG A 50 16.05 -5.03 -13.33
N VAL A 51 16.74 -5.17 -12.20
CA VAL A 51 17.34 -4.06 -11.43
C VAL A 51 18.74 -4.41 -10.91
N TYR A 52 19.31 -3.59 -10.02
CA TYR A 52 20.65 -3.78 -9.48
C TYR A 52 20.64 -4.40 -8.07
N ARG A 53 21.19 -5.60 -7.94
CA ARG A 53 21.32 -6.35 -6.68
C ARG A 53 22.03 -5.54 -5.60
N GLY A 54 23.15 -4.90 -5.97
CA GLY A 54 23.97 -4.14 -5.02
C GLY A 54 23.18 -3.02 -4.32
N LEU A 55 22.31 -2.32 -5.05
CA LEU A 55 21.50 -1.24 -4.49
C LEU A 55 20.42 -1.76 -3.55
N LEU A 56 19.70 -2.82 -3.95
CA LEU A 56 18.66 -3.44 -3.11
C LEU A 56 19.23 -3.95 -1.78
N VAL A 57 20.32 -4.73 -1.84
CA VAL A 57 20.96 -5.34 -0.67
C VAL A 57 21.58 -4.29 0.26
N THR A 58 22.08 -3.18 -0.29
CA THR A 58 22.64 -2.08 0.52
C THR A 58 21.55 -1.30 1.26
N GLN A 59 20.37 -1.18 0.67
CA GLN A 59 19.28 -0.37 1.22
C GLN A 59 18.31 -1.18 2.10
N SER A 60 18.31 -2.51 1.98
CA SER A 60 17.36 -3.38 2.68
C SER A 60 18.05 -4.65 3.19
N THR A 61 17.98 -4.86 4.50
CA THR A 61 18.46 -6.09 5.14
C THR A 61 17.65 -7.30 4.71
N VAL A 62 16.34 -7.12 4.47
CA VAL A 62 15.46 -8.19 4.01
C VAL A 62 15.81 -8.61 2.58
N PHE A 63 16.06 -7.66 1.66
CA PHE A 63 16.55 -8.02 0.33
C PHE A 63 17.94 -8.63 0.37
N ALA A 64 18.81 -8.22 1.31
CA ALA A 64 20.10 -8.87 1.54
C ALA A 64 19.94 -10.36 1.84
N ASP A 65 19.06 -10.69 2.79
CA ASP A 65 18.79 -12.06 3.21
C ASP A 65 18.10 -12.87 2.10
N MET A 66 17.12 -12.29 1.40
CA MET A 66 16.46 -12.92 0.26
C MET A 66 17.44 -13.25 -0.87
N CYS A 67 18.33 -12.31 -1.21
CA CYS A 67 19.33 -12.50 -2.26
C CYS A 67 20.50 -13.42 -1.84
N ALA A 68 20.65 -13.70 -0.55
CA ALA A 68 21.64 -14.65 -0.03
C ALA A 68 21.06 -16.07 0.07
N SER A 69 19.77 -16.18 0.35
CA SER A 69 19.02 -17.44 0.45
C SER A 69 18.53 -17.98 -0.90
N SER A 70 18.40 -17.12 -1.91
CA SER A 70 18.16 -17.54 -3.29
C SER A 70 19.38 -18.33 -3.81
N SER A 71 19.35 -19.65 -3.68
CA SER A 71 20.39 -20.51 -4.25
C SER A 71 20.24 -20.53 -5.77
N PRO A 72 21.32 -20.34 -6.54
CA PRO A 72 21.28 -20.46 -8.00
C PRO A 72 21.23 -21.96 -8.37
N THR A 73 20.10 -22.61 -8.13
CA THR A 73 19.77 -23.81 -8.91
C THR A 73 19.51 -23.35 -10.34
N ALA A 74 20.16 -23.99 -11.31
CA ALA A 74 20.26 -23.53 -12.71
C ALA A 74 18.91 -23.31 -13.43
N ASP A 75 17.79 -23.64 -12.80
CA ASP A 75 16.44 -23.56 -13.37
C ASP A 75 15.67 -22.25 -13.03
N GLU A 76 16.23 -21.33 -12.23
CA GLU A 76 15.57 -20.04 -11.90
C GLU A 76 16.41 -18.82 -12.29
N THR A 77 16.87 -18.77 -13.54
CA THR A 77 17.49 -17.57 -14.11
C THR A 77 16.66 -17.03 -15.27
N ILE A 78 16.51 -15.70 -15.33
CA ILE A 78 15.88 -14.98 -16.44
C ILE A 78 16.95 -14.07 -17.05
N ASP A 79 17.20 -14.20 -18.35
CA ASP A 79 18.28 -13.49 -19.05
C ASP A 79 19.65 -13.62 -18.37
N GLY A 80 19.92 -14.79 -17.77
CA GLY A 80 21.16 -15.07 -17.03
C GLY A 80 21.27 -14.35 -15.68
N CYS A 81 20.20 -13.68 -15.23
CA CYS A 81 20.13 -13.02 -13.92
C CYS A 81 19.42 -13.92 -12.89
N PRO A 82 19.87 -13.93 -11.62
CA PRO A 82 19.18 -14.61 -10.53
C PRO A 82 17.79 -14.00 -10.32
N VAL A 83 16.82 -14.85 -10.01
CA VAL A 83 15.43 -14.47 -9.78
C VAL A 83 15.09 -14.50 -8.30
N VAL A 84 14.38 -13.47 -7.82
CA VAL A 84 13.83 -13.42 -6.45
C VAL A 84 12.33 -13.13 -6.54
N HIS A 85 11.53 -14.08 -6.08
CA HIS A 85 10.07 -13.93 -6.03
C HIS A 85 9.67 -13.12 -4.79
N VAL A 86 8.81 -12.13 -4.98
CA VAL A 86 8.24 -11.30 -3.91
C VAL A 86 6.72 -11.42 -3.89
N SER A 87 6.12 -11.30 -2.71
CA SER A 87 4.67 -11.43 -2.53
C SER A 87 3.88 -10.15 -2.79
N ASP A 88 4.57 -9.03 -3.08
CA ASP A 88 3.95 -7.72 -3.24
C ASP A 88 3.25 -7.57 -4.59
N SER A 89 2.38 -6.56 -4.70
CA SER A 89 1.81 -6.19 -5.99
C SER A 89 2.88 -5.53 -6.87
N PRO A 90 2.84 -5.76 -8.20
CA PRO A 90 3.71 -5.06 -9.14
C PRO A 90 3.62 -3.53 -9.01
N GLU A 91 2.42 -3.02 -8.76
CA GLU A 91 2.13 -1.59 -8.62
C GLU A 91 2.86 -0.99 -7.41
N ASP A 92 2.75 -1.65 -6.24
CA ASP A 92 3.40 -1.18 -5.01
C ASP A 92 4.93 -1.28 -5.11
N LEU A 93 5.42 -2.38 -5.67
CA LEU A 93 6.85 -2.58 -5.86
C LEU A 93 7.43 -1.50 -6.80
N ALA A 94 6.72 -1.14 -7.87
CA ALA A 94 7.12 -0.05 -8.74
C ALA A 94 7.19 1.30 -8.00
N HIS A 95 6.24 1.58 -7.10
CA HIS A 95 6.28 2.79 -6.27
C HIS A 95 7.51 2.84 -5.35
N LEU A 96 7.86 1.74 -4.70
CA LEU A 96 9.09 1.65 -3.90
C LEU A 96 10.33 1.80 -4.77
N LEU A 97 10.42 1.09 -5.90
CA LEU A 97 11.58 1.14 -6.79
C LEU A 97 11.80 2.53 -7.39
N ARG A 98 10.76 3.33 -7.64
CA ARG A 98 10.92 4.74 -8.05
C ARG A 98 11.63 5.60 -7.01
N VAL A 99 11.52 5.25 -5.73
CA VAL A 99 12.22 5.94 -4.64
C VAL A 99 13.68 5.47 -4.57
N LEU A 100 13.92 4.17 -4.69
CA LEU A 100 15.25 3.57 -4.54
C LEU A 100 16.14 3.78 -5.78
N LEU A 101 15.53 3.74 -6.97
CA LEU A 101 16.16 3.75 -8.28
C LEU A 101 15.45 4.76 -9.19
N PRO A 102 15.60 6.07 -8.95
CA PRO A 102 14.94 7.08 -9.78
C PRO A 102 15.52 7.08 -11.21
N THR A 103 14.76 6.52 -12.16
CA THR A 103 15.14 6.42 -13.58
C THR A 103 14.76 7.67 -14.39
N THR A 104 13.58 8.24 -14.12
CA THR A 104 13.02 9.35 -14.90
C THR A 104 12.99 10.67 -14.13
N GLN A 105 12.33 10.70 -12.96
CA GLN A 105 12.16 11.91 -12.14
C GLN A 105 13.07 11.89 -10.91
N ARG A 106 14.29 12.45 -11.05
CA ARG A 106 15.21 12.66 -9.92
C ARG A 106 14.79 13.91 -9.15
N ARG A 107 14.33 13.74 -7.91
CA ARG A 107 13.90 14.85 -7.04
C ARG A 107 15.01 15.25 -6.09
N PHE A 108 15.75 16.31 -6.42
CA PHE A 108 16.70 16.94 -5.49
C PHE A 108 15.98 17.86 -4.48
N HIS A 109 14.93 18.54 -4.93
CA HIS A 109 14.06 19.39 -4.11
C HIS A 109 12.64 19.34 -4.67
N ARG A 110 11.63 19.65 -3.86
CA ARG A 110 10.24 19.76 -4.32
C ARG A 110 10.03 21.12 -4.99
N GLU A 111 9.71 21.13 -6.27
CA GLU A 111 9.22 22.33 -6.95
C GLU A 111 7.74 22.54 -6.61
N ARG A 112 7.32 23.79 -6.47
CA ARG A 112 5.94 24.14 -6.08
C ARG A 112 4.88 23.56 -7.03
N ASP A 113 5.23 23.39 -8.31
CA ASP A 113 4.30 22.92 -9.36
C ASP A 113 4.47 21.43 -9.72
N THR A 114 5.25 20.66 -8.94
CA THR A 114 5.38 19.21 -9.20
C THR A 114 4.10 18.45 -8.85
N ALA A 115 3.72 17.51 -9.73
CA ALA A 115 2.60 16.62 -9.51
C ALA A 115 2.67 15.99 -8.11
N GLU A 116 1.59 16.17 -7.36
CA GLU A 116 1.47 15.67 -5.99
C GLU A 116 1.55 14.14 -6.00
N ARG A 117 2.23 13.57 -5.00
CA ARG A 117 2.21 12.12 -4.80
C ARG A 117 0.80 11.71 -4.40
N THR A 118 0.33 10.60 -4.92
CA THR A 118 -0.97 10.06 -4.51
C THR A 118 -0.87 9.41 -3.12
N PHE A 119 -2.00 9.24 -2.44
CA PHE A 119 -2.01 8.51 -1.19
C PHE A 119 -1.63 7.03 -1.39
N ASP A 120 -2.09 6.41 -2.48
CA ASP A 120 -1.70 5.03 -2.87
C ASP A 120 -0.19 4.88 -2.98
N GLU A 121 0.49 5.82 -3.65
CA GLU A 121 1.96 5.85 -3.75
C GLU A 121 2.63 5.87 -2.39
N VAL A 122 2.21 6.78 -1.51
CA VAL A 122 2.83 6.93 -0.19
C VAL A 122 2.50 5.76 0.73
N TYR A 123 1.28 5.23 0.65
CA TYR A 123 0.89 4.02 1.37
C TYR A 123 1.75 2.81 0.95
N ALA A 124 1.91 2.59 -0.37
CA ALA A 124 2.75 1.51 -0.90
C ALA A 124 4.21 1.66 -0.46
N VAL A 125 4.77 2.86 -0.56
CA VAL A 125 6.16 3.12 -0.14
C VAL A 125 6.33 2.87 1.36
N ILE A 126 5.41 3.33 2.21
CA ILE A 126 5.50 3.13 3.65
C ILE A 126 5.41 1.65 4.02
N THR A 127 4.40 0.95 3.50
CA THR A 127 4.15 -0.47 3.81
C THR A 127 5.31 -1.35 3.35
N LEU A 128 5.82 -1.13 2.13
CA LEU A 128 6.96 -1.88 1.63
C LEU A 128 8.28 -1.48 2.30
N ALA A 129 8.52 -0.20 2.58
CA ALA A 129 9.71 0.21 3.32
C ALA A 129 9.72 -0.39 4.74
N HIS A 130 8.55 -0.51 5.37
CA HIS A 130 8.42 -1.21 6.64
C HIS A 130 8.71 -2.72 6.49
N LYS A 131 8.09 -3.38 5.50
CA LYS A 131 8.29 -4.82 5.22
C LYS A 131 9.75 -5.18 4.90
N TYR A 132 10.43 -4.32 4.13
CA TYR A 132 11.80 -4.54 3.67
C TYR A 132 12.85 -3.86 4.54
N HIS A 133 12.47 -3.31 5.70
CA HIS A 133 13.37 -2.63 6.64
C HIS A 133 14.22 -1.52 5.99
N ILE A 134 13.58 -0.62 5.25
CA ILE A 134 14.18 0.56 4.62
C ILE A 134 13.80 1.79 5.44
N GLU A 135 14.43 1.93 6.61
CA GLU A 135 14.01 2.86 7.68
C GLU A 135 14.00 4.33 7.25
N ASP A 136 14.97 4.75 6.44
CA ASP A 136 15.09 6.14 6.01
C ASP A 136 13.96 6.56 5.07
N VAL A 137 13.57 5.67 4.14
CA VAL A 137 12.43 5.86 3.24
C VAL A 137 11.13 5.84 4.02
N GLN A 138 10.96 4.87 4.93
CA GLN A 138 9.78 4.79 5.80
C GLN A 138 9.58 6.09 6.58
N ARG A 139 10.65 6.61 7.22
CA ARG A 139 10.62 7.85 8.00
C ARG A 139 10.26 9.07 7.15
N GLN A 140 10.85 9.22 5.97
CA GLN A 140 10.56 10.34 5.07
C GLN A 140 9.12 10.30 4.54
N ALA A 141 8.64 9.13 4.16
CA ALA A 141 7.27 8.96 3.67
C ALA A 141 6.25 9.22 4.80
N LEU A 142 6.48 8.72 6.01
CA LEU A 142 5.65 9.03 7.17
C LEU A 142 5.65 10.53 7.51
N TYR A 143 6.81 11.18 7.45
CA TYR A 143 6.91 12.63 7.67
C TYR A 143 6.01 13.38 6.68
N SER A 144 6.03 12.99 5.40
CA SER A 144 5.20 13.62 4.37
C SER A 144 3.68 13.48 4.63
N LEU A 145 3.22 12.39 5.26
CA LEU A 145 1.82 12.25 5.68
C LEU A 145 1.49 13.16 6.88
N ARG A 146 2.39 13.21 7.86
CA ARG A 146 2.16 13.95 9.11
C ARG A 146 2.22 15.46 8.93
N GLU A 147 3.14 15.96 8.09
CA GLU A 147 3.37 17.38 7.89
C GLU A 147 2.08 18.12 7.45
N TYR A 148 1.32 17.51 6.52
CA TYR A 148 0.16 18.16 5.89
C TYR A 148 -1.20 17.64 6.36
N THR A 149 -1.32 16.35 6.71
CA THR A 149 -2.64 15.72 6.92
C THR A 149 -2.91 15.32 8.36
N PHE A 150 -1.90 14.79 9.06
CA PHE A 150 -2.03 14.23 10.42
C PHE A 150 -1.20 15.01 11.45
N ASN A 151 -1.19 16.33 11.30
CA ASN A 151 -0.52 17.23 12.21
C ASN A 151 -1.25 17.28 13.56
N ASP A 152 -0.51 17.29 14.67
CA ASP A 152 -1.03 17.38 16.04
C ASP A 152 -1.44 18.81 16.43
N ASN A 153 -1.13 19.79 15.57
CA ASN A 153 -1.49 21.19 15.77
C ASN A 153 -2.85 21.54 15.15
N PHE A 154 -3.84 21.74 16.01
CA PHE A 154 -5.20 22.14 15.61
C PHE A 154 -5.26 23.46 14.84
N GLU A 155 -4.39 24.43 15.13
CA GLU A 155 -4.38 25.72 14.43
C GLU A 155 -3.85 25.57 13.00
N VAL A 156 -2.91 24.64 12.78
CA VAL A 156 -2.46 24.25 11.43
C VAL A 156 -3.58 23.53 10.68
N TRP A 157 -4.33 22.66 11.36
CA TRP A 157 -5.47 21.97 10.78
C TRP A 157 -6.65 22.90 10.43
N LYS A 158 -6.83 24.00 11.18
CA LYS A 158 -7.94 24.97 11.03
C LYS A 158 -7.69 26.02 9.94
N GLY A 159 -6.44 26.24 9.53
CA GLY A 159 -6.07 27.19 8.48
C GLY A 159 -6.57 26.82 7.08
N GLU A 160 -6.30 27.67 6.09
CA GLU A 160 -6.54 27.35 4.67
C GLU A 160 -5.72 26.09 4.31
N ARG A 161 -6.43 24.98 4.11
CA ARG A 161 -5.88 23.67 3.80
C ARG A 161 -5.05 23.73 2.52
N GLN A 162 -3.74 23.88 2.65
CA GLN A 162 -2.79 23.33 1.69
C GLN A 162 -2.59 21.85 2.03
N GLU A 163 -3.68 21.05 1.94
CA GLU A 163 -3.53 19.59 1.95
C GLU A 163 -2.83 19.23 0.63
N VAL A 164 -1.51 19.14 0.69
CA VAL A 164 -0.65 18.77 -0.44
C VAL A 164 -0.82 17.29 -0.85
N MET A 165 -1.54 16.53 -0.03
CA MET A 165 -2.02 15.19 -0.32
C MET A 165 -3.39 15.06 0.33
N LYS A 166 -4.42 14.88 -0.48
CA LYS A 166 -5.78 14.71 0.04
C LYS A 166 -5.96 13.26 0.51
N VAL A 167 -6.13 13.09 1.82
CA VAL A 167 -6.56 11.81 2.40
C VAL A 167 -8.02 11.95 2.81
N ASP A 168 -8.92 11.51 1.95
CA ASP A 168 -10.36 11.58 2.14
C ASP A 168 -11.09 10.35 1.57
N GLY A 169 -12.38 10.22 1.89
CA GLY A 169 -13.14 9.06 1.47
C GLY A 169 -12.54 7.75 2.01
N ALA A 170 -12.53 6.71 1.18
CA ALA A 170 -12.15 5.37 1.59
C ALA A 170 -10.67 5.27 2.00
N CYS A 171 -9.77 6.07 1.41
CA CYS A 171 -8.34 5.98 1.70
C CYS A 171 -7.96 6.39 3.14
N ALA A 172 -8.87 7.05 3.88
CA ALA A 172 -8.73 7.26 5.32
C ALA A 172 -8.59 5.95 6.11
N ILE A 173 -9.15 4.84 5.60
CA ILE A 173 -8.98 3.49 6.15
C ILE A 173 -7.51 3.07 6.07
N GLY A 174 -6.85 3.34 4.94
CA GLY A 174 -5.42 3.12 4.78
C GLY A 174 -4.60 3.93 5.78
N ALA A 175 -4.99 5.16 6.10
CA ALA A 175 -4.29 5.94 7.12
C ALA A 175 -4.41 5.35 8.53
N VAL A 176 -5.56 4.75 8.87
CA VAL A 176 -5.72 3.99 10.12
C VAL A 176 -4.82 2.77 10.11
N HIS A 177 -4.78 2.02 9.00
CA HIS A 177 -3.87 0.88 8.84
C HIS A 177 -2.41 1.32 9.09
N LEU A 178 -1.93 2.36 8.42
CA LEU A 178 -0.55 2.85 8.59
C LEU A 178 -0.24 3.27 10.04
N ALA A 179 -1.19 3.97 10.69
CA ALA A 179 -1.03 4.37 12.08
C ALA A 179 -0.90 3.17 13.03
N ARG A 180 -1.60 2.07 12.74
CA ARG A 180 -1.48 0.82 13.50
C ARG A 180 -0.21 0.05 13.15
N LEU A 181 0.12 -0.07 11.87
CA LEU A 181 1.29 -0.79 11.36
C LEU A 181 2.59 -0.22 11.94
N LEU A 182 2.70 1.11 12.00
CA LEU A 182 3.90 1.80 12.44
C LEU A 182 3.91 2.17 13.93
N ASP A 183 2.87 1.78 14.67
CA ASP A 183 2.63 2.20 16.06
C ASP A 183 2.73 3.73 16.26
N VAL A 184 1.98 4.48 15.43
CA VAL A 184 1.90 5.96 15.48
C VAL A 184 0.48 6.35 15.89
N PRO A 185 0.11 6.18 17.18
CA PRO A 185 -1.26 6.40 17.65
C PRO A 185 -1.73 7.85 17.50
N GLN A 186 -0.81 8.81 17.38
CA GLN A 186 -1.13 10.23 17.20
C GLN A 186 -1.87 10.51 15.88
N MET A 187 -1.74 9.64 14.88
CA MET A 187 -2.47 9.75 13.61
C MET A 187 -3.93 9.25 13.72
N LEU A 188 -4.23 8.37 14.69
CA LEU A 188 -5.51 7.68 14.78
C LEU A 188 -6.72 8.61 14.94
N PRO A 189 -6.71 9.65 15.79
CA PRO A 189 -7.88 10.51 15.96
C PRO A 189 -8.36 11.16 14.66
N ILE A 190 -7.41 11.70 13.87
CA ILE A 190 -7.72 12.36 12.60
C ILE A 190 -8.09 11.33 11.53
N ALA A 191 -7.40 10.18 11.47
CA ALA A 191 -7.70 9.11 10.52
C ALA A 191 -9.10 8.50 10.75
N LEU A 192 -9.43 8.15 12.00
CA LEU A 192 -10.74 7.64 12.39
C LEU A 192 -11.84 8.68 12.18
N TYR A 193 -11.57 9.96 12.47
CA TYR A 193 -12.50 11.05 12.19
C TYR A 193 -12.79 11.16 10.68
N LYS A 194 -11.77 11.11 9.82
CA LYS A 194 -11.94 11.14 8.36
C LYS A 194 -12.76 9.92 7.89
N CYS A 195 -12.60 8.74 8.50
CA CYS A 195 -13.41 7.56 8.21
C CYS A 195 -14.91 7.74 8.53
N LEU A 196 -15.27 8.63 9.46
CA LEU A 196 -16.69 8.88 9.79
C LEU A 196 -17.49 9.43 8.59
N ASN A 197 -16.81 10.10 7.65
CA ASN A 197 -17.45 10.64 6.45
C ASN A 197 -17.89 9.55 5.46
N LEU A 198 -17.44 8.30 5.64
CA LEU A 198 -17.83 7.17 4.79
C LEU A 198 -19.25 6.67 5.10
N GLY A 199 -19.76 6.94 6.31
CA GLY A 199 -21.04 6.39 6.75
C GLY A 199 -21.06 4.85 6.62
N PRO A 200 -22.07 4.24 5.98
CA PRO A 200 -22.17 2.78 5.85
C PRO A 200 -21.04 2.18 5.01
N ASN A 201 -20.46 2.95 4.08
CA ASN A 201 -19.41 2.48 3.16
C ASN A 201 -18.09 2.19 3.90
N ILE A 202 -18.00 2.52 5.20
CA ILE A 202 -16.88 2.11 6.05
C ILE A 202 -16.72 0.59 6.11
N LEU A 203 -17.80 -0.16 5.86
CA LEU A 203 -17.79 -1.62 5.80
C LEU A 203 -17.27 -2.17 4.47
N ASP A 204 -17.29 -1.39 3.39
CA ASP A 204 -16.84 -1.83 2.07
C ASP A 204 -15.31 -1.90 2.02
N GLY A 205 -14.64 -1.04 2.80
CA GLY A 205 -13.19 -0.91 2.83
C GLY A 205 -12.66 0.05 1.77
N TRP A 206 -11.34 0.09 1.66
CA TRP A 206 -10.63 0.84 0.64
C TRP A 206 -10.05 -0.11 -0.40
N THR A 207 -10.58 -0.05 -1.62
CA THR A 207 -10.05 -0.80 -2.76
C THR A 207 -8.82 -0.09 -3.31
N ARG A 208 -7.70 -0.81 -3.36
CA ARG A 208 -6.41 -0.32 -3.86
C ARG A 208 -6.29 -0.52 -5.37
N SER A 209 -5.31 0.13 -5.98
CA SER A 209 -5.02 0.02 -7.42
C SER A 209 -4.77 -1.42 -7.89
N ASP A 210 -4.24 -2.27 -7.02
CA ASP A 210 -3.94 -3.68 -7.30
C ASP A 210 -5.16 -4.62 -7.12
N GLY A 211 -6.32 -4.07 -6.77
CA GLY A 211 -7.58 -4.79 -6.51
C GLY A 211 -7.71 -5.33 -5.09
N SER A 212 -6.69 -5.22 -4.24
CA SER A 212 -6.80 -5.59 -2.82
C SER A 212 -7.71 -4.62 -2.06
N VAL A 213 -8.31 -5.09 -0.96
CA VAL A 213 -9.24 -4.28 -0.15
C VAL A 213 -8.76 -4.20 1.28
N GLU A 214 -8.39 -3.00 1.71
CA GLU A 214 -8.05 -2.69 3.10
C GLU A 214 -9.32 -2.41 3.91
N ARG A 215 -9.41 -3.00 5.11
CA ARG A 215 -10.58 -2.87 5.98
C ARG A 215 -10.16 -2.44 7.36
N LEU A 216 -11.01 -1.63 8.00
CA LEU A 216 -10.85 -1.33 9.41
C LEU A 216 -11.03 -2.59 10.25
N SER A 217 -10.31 -2.62 11.38
CA SER A 217 -10.55 -3.63 12.41
C SER A 217 -11.97 -3.51 12.95
N GLN A 218 -12.52 -4.62 13.47
CA GLN A 218 -13.84 -4.61 14.12
C GLN A 218 -13.91 -3.61 15.27
N ASP A 219 -12.81 -3.39 15.98
CA ASP A 219 -12.76 -2.44 17.09
C ASP A 219 -12.73 -1.00 16.60
N ASP A 220 -12.03 -0.70 15.50
CA ASP A 220 -12.06 0.62 14.89
C ASP A 220 -13.43 0.94 14.28
N ILE A 221 -14.12 -0.05 13.69
CA ILE A 221 -15.50 0.11 13.23
C ILE A 221 -16.42 0.47 14.41
N LYS A 222 -16.33 -0.26 15.53
CA LYS A 222 -17.11 0.05 16.75
C LYS A 222 -16.80 1.45 17.30
N ARG A 223 -15.52 1.86 17.27
CA ARG A 223 -15.10 3.22 17.65
C ARG A 223 -15.74 4.27 16.75
N CYS A 224 -15.68 4.08 15.43
CA CYS A 224 -16.29 4.99 14.47
C CYS A 224 -17.81 5.13 14.69
N ILE A 225 -18.54 4.01 14.85
CA ILE A 225 -19.99 4.03 15.11
C ILE A 225 -20.29 4.78 16.43
N SER A 226 -19.54 4.49 17.48
CA SER A 226 -19.71 5.13 18.79
C SER A 226 -19.45 6.63 18.73
N ALA A 227 -18.39 7.03 18.02
CA ALA A 227 -18.03 8.43 17.85
C ALA A 227 -19.03 9.20 17.00
N GLN A 228 -19.55 8.59 15.92
CA GLN A 228 -20.58 9.20 15.10
C GLN A 228 -21.83 9.53 15.93
N ARG A 229 -22.21 8.64 16.86
CA ARG A 229 -23.30 8.88 17.81
C ARG A 229 -23.00 10.02 18.77
N SER A 230 -21.79 10.08 19.34
CA SER A 230 -21.40 11.17 20.26
C SER A 230 -21.35 12.52 19.55
N LEU A 231 -20.63 12.59 18.42
CA LEU A 231 -20.46 13.80 17.64
C LEU A 231 -21.79 14.32 17.08
N SER A 232 -22.73 13.44 16.74
CA SER A 232 -24.07 13.86 16.32
C SER A 232 -24.86 14.53 17.45
N ARG A 233 -24.79 13.99 18.68
CA ARG A 233 -25.42 14.61 19.87
C ARG A 233 -24.78 15.97 20.17
N ASP A 234 -23.46 16.03 20.13
CA ASP A 234 -22.69 17.22 20.46
C ASP A 234 -22.85 18.31 19.40
N ARG A 235 -22.97 17.96 18.11
CA ARG A 235 -23.32 18.90 17.04
C ARG A 235 -24.64 19.61 17.30
N VAL A 236 -25.69 18.87 17.71
CA VAL A 236 -27.00 19.47 18.02
C VAL A 236 -26.87 20.46 19.17
N ALA A 237 -26.15 20.11 20.23
CA ALA A 237 -25.91 21.01 21.37
C ALA A 237 -25.13 22.27 20.95
N TYR A 238 -24.08 22.11 20.13
CA TYR A 238 -23.27 23.23 19.64
C TYR A 238 -24.05 24.14 18.67
N THR A 239 -24.84 23.57 17.74
CA THR A 239 -25.71 24.32 16.83
C THR A 239 -26.79 25.07 17.60
N TYR A 240 -27.39 24.46 18.63
CA TYR A 240 -28.35 25.15 19.50
C TYR A 240 -27.69 26.31 20.26
N TRP A 241 -26.48 26.10 20.79
CA TRP A 241 -25.71 27.15 21.48
C TRP A 241 -25.35 28.33 20.57
N THR A 242 -24.90 28.05 19.34
CA THR A 242 -24.53 29.09 18.36
C THR A 242 -25.75 29.86 17.86
N LEU A 243 -26.91 29.22 17.70
CA LEU A 243 -28.15 29.88 17.26
C LEU A 243 -28.91 30.56 18.40
N TYR A 244 -28.77 30.09 19.64
CA TYR A 244 -29.47 30.62 20.82
C TYR A 244 -28.53 30.85 22.02
N PRO A 245 -27.57 31.81 21.94
CA PRO A 245 -26.53 31.99 22.95
C PRO A 245 -27.06 32.39 24.33
N GLN A 246 -28.24 33.03 24.37
CA GLN A 246 -28.86 33.55 25.58
C GLN A 246 -29.60 32.46 26.40
N ALA A 247 -29.79 31.25 25.85
CA ALA A 247 -30.59 30.19 26.45
C ALA A 247 -29.77 29.08 27.14
N SER A 248 -28.44 29.19 27.16
CA SER A 248 -27.54 28.11 27.59
C SER A 248 -26.58 28.55 28.71
N THR A 249 -26.62 27.87 29.85
CA THR A 249 -25.78 28.15 31.04
C THR A 249 -24.51 27.28 31.13
N GLY A 250 -24.17 26.53 30.09
CA GLY A 250 -22.97 25.68 30.06
C GLY A 250 -22.18 25.80 28.75
N THR A 251 -20.85 25.83 28.84
CA THR A 251 -19.94 25.81 27.69
C THR A 251 -19.92 24.41 27.05
N PRO A 252 -20.09 24.29 25.72
CA PRO A 252 -19.90 23.01 25.04
C PRO A 252 -18.46 22.53 25.20
N ARG A 253 -18.25 21.20 25.29
CA ARG A 253 -16.90 20.63 25.19
C ARG A 253 -16.28 21.02 23.85
N SER A 254 -15.01 21.39 23.88
CA SER A 254 -14.26 21.70 22.65
C SER A 254 -14.28 20.49 21.72
N PHE A 255 -14.50 20.74 20.42
CA PHE A 255 -14.42 19.74 19.35
C PHE A 255 -13.11 18.93 19.42
N PHE A 256 -12.02 19.56 19.86
CA PHE A 256 -10.73 18.91 20.05
C PHE A 256 -10.72 17.91 21.22
N GLN A 257 -11.42 18.21 22.32
CA GLN A 257 -11.58 17.27 23.43
C GLN A 257 -12.43 16.05 23.05
N MET A 258 -13.25 16.15 22.00
CA MET A 258 -14.01 15.02 21.45
C MET A 258 -13.14 14.15 20.54
N LEU A 259 -12.29 14.76 19.71
CA LEU A 259 -11.32 14.05 18.88
C LEU A 259 -10.28 13.28 19.70
N VAL A 260 -9.78 13.85 20.80
CA VAL A 260 -8.79 13.18 21.68
C VAL A 260 -9.35 11.91 22.37
N LYS A 261 -10.67 11.69 22.35
CA LYS A 261 -11.33 10.51 22.95
C LYS A 261 -11.62 9.36 21.97
N LEU A 262 -11.31 9.54 20.68
CA LEU A 262 -11.38 8.51 19.64
C LEU A 262 -10.17 7.56 19.71
#